data_AF-U9UB58-F1
#
_entry.id   AF-U9UB58-F1
#
_cell.length_a   1.000
_cell.length_b   1.000
_cell.length_c   1.000
_cell.angle_alpha   90.00
_cell.angle_beta   90.00
_cell.angle_gamma   90.00
#
_symmetry.space_group_name_H-M   'P 1'
#
loop_
_entity.id
_entity.type
_entity.pdbx_description
1 polymer ?
#
loop_
_entity_poly.entity_id
_entity_poly.type
_entity_poly.pdbx_seq_one_letter_code
_entity_poly.pdbx_strand_id
1 'polypeptide(L)'
;IIMEIELFYMLPWQRNNKKWFPDWIYYDIPITEIRKLINAIDKEQTVFNYPPFISEELKELVVLSDDDNNKLEKKIDQLTKQNVELKEELIKQNVELKQQMERIIKYIGVEQDNKEEKDNEKVQDNEKIQDNKEEQDNNKEQDNKEVQDNKEEQDNKLEIQKEQMKEELSKQNIGLKQQMDNLNQRMDKLNQQIENIMELLLKRN
;
A
#
# COMPACT_ATOMS: atom_id res chain seq x y z
N ILE A 1 -23.26 -44.26 25.32
CA ILE A 1 -23.01 -44.27 26.78
C ILE A 1 -24.31 -44.37 27.60
N ILE A 2 -25.38 -43.59 27.35
CA ILE A 2 -26.67 -43.78 28.06
C ILE A 2 -27.57 -44.87 27.44
N MET A 3 -27.48 -45.10 26.12
CA MET A 3 -28.39 -46.02 25.40
C MET A 3 -28.17 -47.52 25.70
N GLU A 4 -26.99 -47.90 26.20
CA GLU A 4 -26.61 -49.32 26.32
C GLU A 4 -26.64 -49.86 27.75
N ILE A 5 -26.64 -49.02 28.80
CA ILE A 5 -26.41 -49.54 30.15
C ILE A 5 -27.71 -50.00 30.85
N GLU A 6 -28.91 -49.46 30.60
CA GLU A 6 -30.02 -49.74 31.54
C GLU A 6 -31.44 -49.98 30.96
N LEU A 7 -31.73 -49.69 29.68
CA LEU A 7 -33.11 -49.86 29.18
C LEU A 7 -33.57 -51.33 29.15
N PHE A 8 -32.65 -52.27 28.89
CA PHE A 8 -32.98 -53.69 28.79
C PHE A 8 -33.39 -54.31 30.14
N TYR A 9 -32.93 -53.74 31.27
CA TYR A 9 -33.18 -54.26 32.62
C TYR A 9 -34.30 -53.53 33.39
N MET A 10 -34.87 -52.45 32.83
CA MET A 10 -35.95 -51.69 33.46
C MET A 10 -37.33 -52.30 33.21
N LEU A 11 -38.14 -52.42 34.26
CA LEU A 11 -39.52 -52.92 34.17
C LEU A 11 -40.43 -51.88 33.47
N PRO A 12 -41.52 -52.30 32.79
CA PRO A 12 -42.35 -51.41 31.98
C PRO A 12 -42.85 -50.14 32.70
N TRP A 13 -43.16 -50.22 34.00
CA TRP A 13 -43.61 -49.05 34.77
C TRP A 13 -42.48 -48.07 35.11
N GLN A 14 -41.24 -48.54 35.18
CA GLN A 14 -40.06 -47.69 35.42
C GLN A 14 -39.70 -46.91 34.15
N ARG A 15 -39.89 -47.53 32.97
CA ARG A 15 -39.69 -46.89 31.67
C ARG A 15 -40.62 -45.70 31.45
N ASN A 16 -41.83 -45.77 32.00
CA ASN A 16 -42.82 -44.69 31.90
C ASN A 16 -42.63 -43.60 32.98
N ASN A 17 -41.63 -43.74 33.85
CA ASN A 17 -41.39 -42.76 34.91
C ASN A 17 -40.51 -41.62 34.39
N LYS A 18 -41.12 -40.44 34.19
CA LYS A 18 -40.46 -39.22 33.71
C LYS A 18 -39.31 -38.74 34.59
N LYS A 19 -39.23 -39.18 35.86
CA LYS A 19 -38.10 -38.89 36.75
C LYS A 19 -36.82 -39.60 36.32
N TRP A 20 -36.95 -40.80 35.73
CA TRP A 20 -35.83 -41.64 35.29
C TRP A 20 -35.60 -41.53 33.78
N PHE A 21 -36.66 -41.28 33.01
CA PHE A 21 -36.61 -41.10 31.55
C PHE A 21 -37.31 -39.79 31.17
N PRO A 22 -36.61 -38.65 31.27
CA PRO A 22 -37.17 -37.37 30.86
C PRO A 22 -37.31 -37.31 29.33
N ASP A 23 -38.31 -36.56 28.87
CA ASP A 23 -38.55 -36.37 27.43
C ASP A 23 -37.41 -35.56 26.78
N TRP A 24 -36.74 -34.68 27.54
CA TRP A 24 -35.63 -33.85 27.09
C TRP A 24 -34.42 -33.99 28.03
N ILE A 25 -33.22 -34.09 27.44
CA ILE A 25 -31.94 -34.13 28.15
C ILE A 25 -31.08 -32.99 27.62
N TYR A 26 -30.66 -32.10 28.52
CA TYR A 26 -29.73 -31.02 28.21
C TYR A 26 -28.30 -31.47 28.53
N TYR A 27 -27.37 -31.24 27.61
CA TYR A 27 -25.96 -31.59 27.80
C TYR A 27 -25.06 -30.56 27.13
N ASP A 28 -24.01 -30.16 27.83
CA ASP A 28 -22.98 -29.27 27.30
C ASP A 28 -21.92 -30.08 26.56
N ILE A 29 -21.76 -29.82 25.27
CA ILE A 29 -20.79 -30.51 24.41
C ILE A 29 -20.07 -29.49 23.53
N PRO A 30 -18.75 -29.58 23.35
CA PRO A 30 -18.04 -28.64 22.49
C PRO A 30 -18.48 -28.78 21.03
N ILE A 31 -18.63 -27.64 20.35
CA ILE A 31 -19.09 -27.53 18.95
C ILE A 31 -18.25 -28.39 18.00
N THR A 32 -16.95 -28.52 18.27
CA THR A 32 -16.03 -29.33 17.48
C THR A 32 -16.35 -30.82 17.52
N GLU A 33 -16.77 -31.34 18.68
CA GLU A 33 -17.21 -32.73 18.82
C GLU A 33 -18.57 -32.95 18.17
N ILE A 34 -19.51 -32.01 18.32
CA ILE A 34 -20.80 -32.06 17.62
C ILE A 34 -20.58 -32.13 16.11
N ARG A 35 -19.73 -31.26 15.54
CA ARG A 35 -19.43 -31.26 14.10
C ARG A 35 -18.85 -32.60 13.64
N LYS A 36 -17.90 -33.17 14.38
CA LYS A 36 -17.34 -34.49 14.06
C LYS A 36 -18.40 -35.58 14.08
N LEU A 37 -19.28 -35.55 15.09
CA LEU A 37 -20.34 -36.54 15.24
C LEU A 37 -21.38 -36.44 14.12
N ILE A 38 -21.88 -35.23 13.82
CA ILE A 38 -22.81 -34.98 12.71
C ILE A 38 -22.19 -35.46 11.39
N ASN A 39 -20.94 -35.06 11.10
CA ASN A 39 -20.24 -35.48 9.89
C ASN A 39 -20.05 -37.00 9.80
N ALA A 40 -19.82 -37.68 10.93
CA ALA A 40 -19.70 -39.13 10.94
C ALA A 40 -21.04 -39.82 10.68
N ILE A 41 -22.14 -39.28 11.23
CA ILE A 41 -23.51 -39.78 11.02
C ILE A 41 -23.89 -39.60 9.55
N ASP A 42 -23.70 -38.41 8.98
CA ASP A 42 -24.04 -38.10 7.58
C ASP A 42 -23.26 -38.96 6.58
N LYS A 43 -22.03 -39.36 6.93
CA LYS A 43 -21.19 -40.27 6.12
C LYS A 43 -21.45 -41.74 6.37
N GLU A 44 -22.43 -42.09 7.21
CA GLU A 44 -22.73 -43.46 7.62
C GLU A 44 -21.52 -44.20 8.23
N GLN A 45 -20.57 -43.46 8.82
CA GLN A 45 -19.36 -44.01 9.44
C GLN A 45 -19.55 -44.38 10.91
N THR A 46 -20.80 -44.37 11.39
CA THR A 46 -21.14 -44.67 12.78
C THR A 46 -21.68 -46.08 12.93
N VAL A 47 -21.58 -46.62 14.14
CA VAL A 47 -22.11 -47.95 14.51
C VAL A 47 -23.63 -47.94 14.77
N PHE A 48 -24.32 -46.84 14.46
CA PHE A 48 -25.76 -46.72 14.73
C PHE A 48 -26.56 -47.48 13.68
N ASN A 49 -27.26 -48.54 14.10
CA ASN A 49 -28.22 -49.25 13.24
C ASN A 49 -29.44 -48.36 12.89
N TYR A 50 -29.74 -47.38 13.75
CA TYR A 50 -30.74 -46.36 13.54
C TYR A 50 -30.11 -45.01 13.88
N PRO A 51 -29.64 -44.24 12.89
CA PRO A 51 -29.02 -42.95 13.14
C PRO A 51 -30.05 -42.02 13.81
N PRO A 52 -29.61 -41.19 14.77
CA PRO A 52 -30.51 -40.23 15.41
C PRO A 52 -30.98 -39.19 14.40
N PHE A 53 -32.19 -38.67 14.62
CA PHE A 53 -32.66 -37.50 13.86
C PHE A 53 -31.90 -36.25 14.30
N ILE A 54 -31.33 -35.53 13.33
CA ILE A 54 -30.63 -34.27 13.52
C ILE A 54 -31.47 -33.19 12.84
N SER A 55 -31.85 -32.13 13.59
CA SER A 55 -32.62 -31.04 13.03
C SER A 55 -31.81 -30.25 12.00
N GLU A 56 -32.51 -29.75 10.97
CA GLU A 56 -31.87 -28.88 9.96
C GLU A 56 -31.33 -27.59 10.58
N GLU A 57 -32.03 -27.03 11.58
CA GLU A 57 -31.54 -25.87 12.35
C GLU A 57 -30.18 -26.14 13.01
N LEU A 58 -29.97 -27.33 13.59
CA LEU A 58 -28.69 -27.68 14.20
C LEU A 58 -27.61 -27.87 13.14
N LYS A 59 -27.96 -28.43 11.97
CA LYS A 59 -27.03 -28.52 10.85
C LYS A 59 -26.61 -27.15 10.39
N GLU A 60 -27.54 -26.22 10.15
CA GLU A 60 -27.21 -24.84 9.75
C GLU A 60 -26.31 -24.13 10.78
N LEU A 61 -26.58 -24.31 12.08
CA LEU A 61 -25.76 -23.72 13.14
C LEU A 61 -24.35 -24.32 13.22
N VAL A 62 -24.22 -25.65 13.06
CA VAL A 62 -22.93 -26.36 13.18
C VAL A 62 -22.13 -26.28 11.87
N VAL A 63 -22.81 -26.16 10.73
CA VAL A 63 -22.27 -25.88 9.40
C VAL A 63 -21.98 -24.37 9.31
N LEU A 64 -21.03 -23.90 10.12
CA LEU A 64 -20.13 -22.85 9.64
C LEU A 64 -19.37 -23.46 8.46
N SER A 65 -19.98 -23.39 7.28
CA SER A 65 -19.62 -24.14 6.09
C SER A 65 -18.15 -23.94 5.75
N ASP A 66 -17.47 -25.01 5.35
CA ASP A 66 -16.14 -24.90 4.75
C ASP A 66 -16.19 -24.05 3.47
N ASP A 67 -17.38 -23.83 2.89
CA ASP A 67 -17.64 -22.91 1.79
C ASP A 67 -17.46 -21.43 2.17
N ASP A 68 -17.88 -21.02 3.37
CA ASP A 68 -17.64 -19.67 3.86
C ASP A 68 -16.15 -19.44 4.15
N ASN A 69 -15.47 -20.45 4.69
CA ASN A 69 -14.02 -20.41 4.90
C ASN A 69 -13.26 -20.35 3.56
N ASN A 70 -13.62 -21.17 2.57
CA ASN A 70 -13.02 -21.14 1.23
C ASN A 70 -13.25 -19.79 0.52
N LYS A 71 -14.43 -19.19 0.68
CA LYS A 71 -14.75 -17.87 0.10
C LYS A 71 -13.99 -16.75 0.81
N LEU A 72 -13.77 -16.87 2.11
CA LEU A 72 -12.97 -15.96 2.90
C LEU A 72 -11.49 -16.08 2.54
N GLU A 73 -10.95 -17.30 2.44
CA GLU A 73 -9.57 -17.59 2.02
C GLU A 73 -9.28 -17.03 0.63
N LYS A 74 -10.16 -17.26 -0.34
CA LYS A 74 -10.01 -16.68 -1.70
C LYS A 74 -10.00 -15.15 -1.70
N LYS A 75 -10.80 -14.51 -0.84
CA LYS A 75 -10.79 -13.03 -0.69
C LYS A 75 -9.50 -12.55 -0.02
N ILE A 76 -9.01 -13.28 0.98
CA ILE A 76 -7.73 -12.99 1.65
C ILE A 76 -6.58 -13.10 0.64
N ASP A 77 -6.55 -14.14 -0.19
CA ASP A 77 -5.52 -14.34 -1.23
C ASP A 77 -5.55 -13.23 -2.31
N GLN A 78 -6.74 -12.78 -2.71
CA GLN A 78 -6.86 -11.65 -3.64
C GLN A 78 -6.35 -10.35 -3.02
N LEU A 79 -6.72 -10.06 -1.76
CA LEU A 79 -6.28 -8.86 -1.06
C LEU A 79 -4.77 -8.87 -0.78
N THR A 80 -4.20 -10.01 -0.42
CA THR A 80 -2.75 -10.13 -0.23
C THR A 80 -1.99 -9.89 -1.53
N LYS A 81 -2.46 -10.43 -2.66
CA LYS A 81 -1.86 -10.16 -3.97
C LYS A 81 -1.92 -8.67 -4.34
N GLN A 82 -3.07 -8.03 -4.17
CA GLN A 82 -3.22 -6.58 -4.42
C GLN A 82 -2.30 -5.74 -3.54
N ASN A 83 -2.13 -6.12 -2.26
CA ASN A 83 -1.21 -5.43 -1.35
C ASN A 83 0.26 -5.60 -1.74
N VAL A 84 0.65 -6.75 -2.28
CA VAL A 84 2.02 -6.95 -2.79
C VAL A 84 2.25 -6.08 -4.03
N GLU A 85 1.33 -6.09 -5.00
CA GLU A 85 1.43 -5.24 -6.20
C GLU A 85 1.51 -3.74 -5.84
N LEU A 86 0.67 -3.27 -4.90
CA LEU A 86 0.71 -1.89 -4.43
C LEU A 86 2.03 -1.53 -3.73
N LYS A 87 2.62 -2.46 -2.96
CA LYS A 87 3.92 -2.25 -2.32
C LYS A 87 5.05 -2.15 -3.34
N GLU A 88 5.04 -3.00 -4.37
CA GLU A 88 6.02 -2.94 -5.44
C GLU A 88 5.92 -1.63 -6.24
N GLU A 89 4.71 -1.18 -6.53
CA GLU A 89 4.45 0.11 -7.20
C GLU A 89 4.98 1.29 -6.36
N LEU A 90 4.73 1.29 -5.04
CA LEU A 90 5.28 2.29 -4.10
C LEU A 90 6.81 2.28 -4.05
N ILE A 91 7.44 1.10 -4.03
CA ILE A 91 8.90 0.99 -4.03
C ILE A 91 9.47 1.58 -5.32
N LYS A 92 8.86 1.26 -6.47
CA LYS A 92 9.29 1.80 -7.77
C LYS A 92 9.20 3.32 -7.82
N GLN A 93 8.10 3.90 -7.35
CA GLN A 93 7.92 5.34 -7.25
C GLN A 93 8.97 5.99 -6.33
N ASN A 94 9.27 5.38 -5.18
CA ASN A 94 10.30 5.88 -4.26
C ASN A 94 11.70 5.85 -4.87
N VAL A 95 12.04 4.82 -5.65
CA VAL A 95 13.32 4.75 -6.37
C VAL A 95 13.41 5.86 -7.42
N GLU A 96 12.33 6.08 -8.17
CA GLU A 96 12.27 7.14 -9.20
C GLU A 96 12.38 8.54 -8.58
N LEU A 97 11.65 8.80 -7.49
CA LEU A 97 11.78 10.04 -6.71
C LEU A 97 13.20 10.26 -6.20
N LYS A 98 13.84 9.21 -5.67
CA LYS A 98 15.23 9.30 -5.20
C LYS A 98 16.19 9.68 -6.34
N GLN A 99 16.02 9.08 -7.53
CA GLN A 99 16.81 9.43 -8.70
C GLN A 99 16.57 10.87 -9.16
N GLN A 100 15.32 11.35 -9.11
CA GLN A 100 15.00 12.74 -9.42
C GLN A 100 15.64 13.71 -8.41
N MET A 101 15.60 13.39 -7.11
CA MET A 101 16.27 14.17 -6.07
C MET A 101 17.79 14.22 -6.26
N GLU A 102 18.44 13.10 -6.60
CA GLU A 102 19.88 13.05 -6.88
C GLU A 102 20.26 13.97 -8.05
N ARG A 103 19.44 14.00 -9.12
CA ARG A 103 19.65 14.94 -10.23
C ARG A 103 19.55 16.38 -9.76
N ILE A 104 18.51 16.73 -9.01
CA ILE A 104 18.32 18.09 -8.47
C ILE A 104 19.49 18.51 -7.58
N ILE A 105 19.93 17.64 -6.66
CA ILE A 105 21.07 17.90 -5.77
C ILE A 105 22.34 18.15 -6.59
N LYS A 106 22.59 17.36 -7.63
CA LYS A 106 23.74 17.56 -8.52
C LYS A 106 23.68 18.93 -9.21
N TYR A 107 22.52 19.36 -9.70
CA TYR A 107 22.36 20.67 -10.32
C TYR A 107 22.57 21.83 -9.33
N ILE A 108 22.02 21.72 -8.11
CA ILE A 108 22.22 22.73 -7.06
C ILE A 108 23.69 22.80 -6.63
N GLY A 109 24.38 21.66 -6.49
CA GLY A 109 25.82 21.62 -6.18
C GLY A 109 26.67 22.27 -7.27
N VAL A 110 26.35 22.03 -8.54
CA VAL A 110 27.03 22.66 -9.69
C VAL A 110 26.75 24.18 -9.75
N GLU A 111 25.58 24.65 -9.31
CA GLU A 111 25.29 26.09 -9.18
C GLU A 111 26.03 26.76 -8.01
N GLN A 112 26.43 26.02 -6.97
CA GLN A 112 27.26 26.54 -5.88
C GLN A 112 28.72 26.69 -6.33
N ASP A 113 29.28 25.70 -7.04
CA ASP A 113 30.65 25.77 -7.57
C ASP A 113 30.80 26.88 -8.64
N ASN A 114 29.75 27.14 -9.45
CA ASN A 114 29.77 28.19 -10.48
C ASN A 114 29.54 29.62 -9.92
N LYS A 115 29.22 29.79 -8.64
CA LYS A 115 29.09 31.12 -8.00
C LYS A 115 30.38 31.60 -7.35
N GLU A 116 31.32 30.72 -7.00
CA GLU A 116 32.57 31.11 -6.34
C GLU A 116 33.67 31.58 -7.32
N GLU A 117 33.53 31.32 -8.63
CA GLU A 117 34.55 31.68 -9.64
C GLU A 117 34.45 33.11 -10.21
N LYS A 118 33.75 34.03 -9.52
CA LYS A 118 33.61 35.44 -9.95
C LYS A 118 34.19 36.51 -9.02
N ASP A 119 34.89 36.16 -7.95
CA ASP A 119 35.34 37.15 -6.96
C ASP A 119 36.87 37.28 -6.78
N ASN A 120 37.70 36.92 -7.78
CA ASN A 120 39.15 37.15 -7.71
C ASN A 120 39.71 37.82 -8.99
N GLU A 121 39.50 39.13 -9.14
CA GLU A 121 40.57 40.09 -9.48
C GLU A 121 39.99 41.51 -9.63
N LYS A 122 40.15 42.32 -8.57
CA LYS A 122 40.60 43.71 -8.59
C LYS A 122 40.36 44.33 -7.20
N VAL A 123 41.25 44.02 -6.26
CA VAL A 123 41.49 44.93 -5.14
C VAL A 123 42.52 45.93 -5.63
N GLN A 124 42.05 47.18 -5.77
CA GLN A 124 42.88 48.34 -6.03
C GLN A 124 43.72 48.63 -4.78
N ASP A 125 45.04 48.47 -4.88
CA ASP A 125 45.96 49.14 -3.96
C ASP A 125 46.60 50.32 -4.67
N ASN A 126 46.32 51.49 -4.11
CA ASN A 126 46.67 52.80 -4.61
C ASN A 126 47.71 53.38 -3.64
N GLU A 127 49.00 53.21 -3.92
CA GLU A 127 50.08 53.94 -3.23
C GLU A 127 50.96 54.71 -4.23
N LYS A 128 50.99 56.02 -4.02
CA LYS A 128 51.76 57.05 -4.71
C LYS A 128 53.24 56.70 -4.80
N ILE A 129 53.90 56.99 -5.94
CA ILE A 129 55.12 57.82 -6.03
C ILE A 129 55.15 58.51 -7.41
N GLN A 130 55.56 59.79 -7.39
CA GLN A 130 55.62 60.75 -8.49
C GLN A 130 57.02 60.77 -9.14
N ASP A 131 57.06 61.23 -10.41
CA ASP A 131 58.13 61.97 -11.12
C ASP A 131 58.92 61.30 -12.28
N ASN A 132 58.80 62.01 -13.43
CA ASN A 132 59.76 62.28 -14.53
C ASN A 132 59.68 61.54 -15.89
N LYS A 133 59.09 62.30 -16.85
CA LYS A 133 59.54 62.65 -18.23
C LYS A 133 59.52 61.65 -19.41
N GLU A 134 59.10 62.25 -20.54
CA GLU A 134 59.28 61.95 -21.99
C GLU A 134 58.30 60.91 -22.58
N GLU A 135 57.26 61.33 -23.32
CA GLU A 135 57.17 61.77 -24.74
C GLU A 135 56.81 60.60 -25.68
N GLN A 136 55.88 60.90 -26.60
CA GLN A 136 55.61 60.30 -27.91
C GLN A 136 54.40 59.37 -28.10
N ASP A 137 53.59 59.84 -29.07
CA ASP A 137 52.58 59.21 -29.91
C ASP A 137 52.73 57.70 -30.12
N ASN A 138 51.59 57.00 -30.20
CA ASN A 138 51.12 56.43 -31.46
C ASN A 138 49.74 55.74 -31.33
N ASN A 139 48.92 55.96 -32.35
CA ASN A 139 47.63 55.35 -32.64
C ASN A 139 47.55 53.83 -32.37
N LYS A 140 46.40 53.37 -31.88
CA LYS A 140 45.61 52.27 -32.48
C LYS A 140 44.25 52.13 -31.80
N GLU A 141 43.26 52.69 -32.48
CA GLU A 141 41.85 52.34 -32.37
C GLU A 141 41.70 50.95 -33.02
N GLN A 142 41.39 49.90 -32.25
CA GLN A 142 41.03 48.60 -32.82
C GLN A 142 40.03 47.83 -31.95
N ASP A 143 38.82 47.72 -32.51
CA ASP A 143 37.91 46.56 -32.53
C ASP A 143 37.42 45.96 -31.21
N ASN A 144 36.27 46.50 -30.75
CA ASN A 144 35.45 45.97 -29.66
C ASN A 144 34.15 45.30 -30.15
N LYS A 145 34.14 44.73 -31.36
CA LYS A 145 32.92 44.15 -31.98
C LYS A 145 32.76 42.64 -31.84
N GLU A 146 33.81 41.89 -31.53
CA GLU A 146 33.76 40.40 -31.56
C GLU A 146 33.35 39.76 -30.21
N VAL A 147 33.40 40.51 -29.10
CA VAL A 147 33.10 40.01 -27.75
C VAL A 147 31.61 40.08 -27.40
N GLN A 148 30.82 40.89 -28.13
CA GLN A 148 29.43 41.14 -27.80
C GLN A 148 28.48 40.06 -28.38
N ASP A 149 28.76 39.57 -29.59
CA ASP A 149 27.91 38.58 -30.29
C ASP A 149 27.92 37.19 -29.62
N ASN A 150 29.08 36.73 -29.11
CA ASN A 150 29.18 35.42 -28.43
C ASN A 150 28.46 35.38 -27.07
N LYS A 151 28.26 36.53 -26.41
CA LYS A 151 27.55 36.61 -25.13
C LYS A 151 26.03 36.53 -25.32
N GLU A 152 25.51 37.27 -26.30
CA GLU A 152 24.09 37.23 -26.67
C GLU A 152 23.65 35.84 -27.18
N GLU A 153 24.51 35.16 -27.93
CA GLU A 153 24.19 33.83 -28.46
C GLU A 153 24.18 32.73 -27.36
N GLN A 154 25.06 32.85 -26.35
CA GLN A 154 25.04 31.98 -25.18
C GLN A 154 23.86 32.26 -24.24
N ASP A 155 23.50 33.53 -24.04
CA ASP A 155 22.37 33.92 -23.20
C ASP A 155 21.04 33.43 -23.80
N ASN A 156 20.84 33.56 -25.11
CA ASN A 156 19.67 33.03 -25.81
C ASN A 156 19.57 31.50 -25.72
N LYS A 157 20.69 30.78 -25.77
CA LYS A 157 20.71 29.32 -25.61
C LYS A 157 20.34 28.88 -24.19
N LEU A 158 20.78 29.65 -23.18
CA LEU A 158 20.46 29.40 -21.77
C LEU A 158 18.97 29.65 -21.48
N GLU A 159 18.40 30.71 -22.08
CA GLU A 159 16.97 31.07 -21.96
C GLU A 159 16.08 29.94 -22.52
N ILE A 160 16.39 29.45 -23.73
CA ILE A 160 15.66 28.36 -24.38
C ILE A 160 15.73 27.07 -23.54
N GLN A 161 16.89 26.76 -22.94
CA GLN A 161 17.04 25.60 -22.07
C GLN A 161 16.22 25.73 -20.78
N LYS A 162 16.16 26.92 -20.17
CA LYS A 162 15.33 27.17 -18.98
C LYS A 162 13.85 27.01 -19.29
N GLU A 163 13.40 27.47 -20.45
CA GLU A 163 12.00 27.43 -20.86
C GLU A 163 11.54 25.99 -21.15
N GLN A 164 12.37 25.21 -21.86
CA GLN A 164 12.15 23.77 -22.07
C GLN A 164 12.10 23.00 -20.75
N MET A 165 13.00 23.30 -19.81
CA MET A 165 13.02 22.67 -18.49
C MET A 165 11.77 23.00 -17.68
N LYS A 166 11.33 24.25 -17.71
CA LYS A 166 10.12 24.69 -17.02
C LYS A 166 8.88 23.98 -17.56
N GLU A 167 8.86 23.74 -18.88
CA GLU A 167 7.81 22.97 -19.52
C GLU A 167 7.82 21.50 -19.10
N GLU A 168 9.00 20.85 -19.06
CA GLU A 168 9.16 19.47 -18.58
C GLU A 168 8.75 19.32 -17.10
N LEU A 169 9.16 20.26 -16.26
CA LEU A 169 8.80 20.31 -14.84
C LEU A 169 7.29 20.48 -14.67
N SER A 170 6.64 21.29 -15.52
CA SER A 170 5.18 21.43 -15.52
C SER A 170 4.47 20.13 -15.90
N LYS A 171 4.97 19.40 -16.91
CA LYS A 171 4.43 18.12 -17.37
C LYS A 171 4.59 17.04 -16.30
N GLN A 172 5.74 16.98 -15.64
CA GLN A 172 5.98 16.09 -14.50
C GLN A 172 5.04 16.39 -13.33
N ASN A 173 4.81 17.67 -13.02
CA ASN A 173 3.91 18.07 -11.94
C ASN A 173 2.46 17.64 -12.22
N ILE A 174 2.01 17.73 -13.48
CA ILE A 174 0.69 17.23 -13.89
C ILE A 174 0.62 15.71 -13.74
N GLY A 175 1.67 14.99 -14.13
CA GLY A 175 1.76 13.53 -13.97
C GLY A 175 1.71 13.08 -12.51
N LEU A 176 2.49 13.71 -11.63
CA LEU A 176 2.46 13.46 -10.18
C LEU A 176 1.09 13.75 -9.59
N LYS A 177 0.43 14.84 -10.01
CA LYS A 177 -0.92 15.17 -9.56
C LYS A 177 -1.94 14.09 -9.95
N GLN A 178 -1.89 13.61 -11.20
CA GLN A 178 -2.75 12.51 -11.66
C GLN A 178 -2.49 11.21 -10.89
N GLN A 179 -1.22 10.90 -10.59
CA GLN A 179 -0.87 9.73 -9.78
C GLN A 179 -1.44 9.85 -8.35
N MET A 180 -1.35 11.02 -7.73
CA MET A 180 -1.90 11.29 -6.40
C MET A 180 -3.43 11.14 -6.37
N ASP A 181 -4.11 11.69 -7.39
CA ASP A 181 -5.58 11.57 -7.51
C ASP A 181 -6.02 10.10 -7.66
N ASN A 182 -5.26 9.31 -8.42
CA ASN A 182 -5.55 7.88 -8.61
C ASN A 182 -5.30 7.06 -7.32
N LEU A 183 -4.26 7.41 -6.56
CA LEU A 183 -3.99 6.85 -5.23
C LEU A 183 -5.12 7.15 -4.25
N ASN A 184 -5.61 8.39 -4.21
CA ASN A 184 -6.73 8.78 -3.36
C ASN A 184 -8.00 8.00 -3.71
N GLN A 185 -8.34 7.86 -5.00
CA GLN A 185 -9.49 7.06 -5.44
C GLN A 185 -9.37 5.58 -5.05
N ARG A 186 -8.17 5.00 -5.10
CA ARG A 186 -7.91 3.63 -4.62
C ARG A 186 -8.11 3.52 -3.11
N MET A 187 -7.65 4.51 -2.35
CA MET A 187 -7.80 4.56 -0.89
C MET A 187 -9.29 4.62 -0.48
N ASP A 188 -10.08 5.45 -1.15
CA ASP A 188 -11.53 5.56 -0.90
C ASP A 188 -12.27 4.26 -1.16
N LYS A 189 -11.94 3.56 -2.26
CA LYS A 189 -12.50 2.23 -2.55
C LYS A 189 -12.15 1.20 -1.48
N LEU A 190 -10.92 1.24 -0.97
CA LEU A 190 -10.47 0.32 0.07
C LEU A 190 -11.21 0.59 1.39
N ASN A 191 -11.41 1.86 1.75
CA ASN A 191 -12.20 2.25 2.92
C ASN A 191 -13.65 1.75 2.82
N GLN A 192 -14.30 1.90 1.66
CA GLN A 192 -15.65 1.36 1.43
C GLN A 192 -15.71 -0.17 1.55
N GLN A 193 -14.68 -0.87 1.08
CA GLN A 193 -14.61 -2.34 1.23
C GLN A 193 -14.48 -2.75 2.70
N ILE A 194 -13.70 -2.02 3.50
CA ILE A 194 -13.54 -2.25 4.93
C ILE A 194 -14.87 -2.02 5.67
N GLU A 195 -15.57 -0.92 5.41
CA GLU A 195 -16.88 -0.63 6.02
C GLU A 195 -17.90 -1.73 5.72
N ASN A 196 -17.98 -2.17 4.46
CA ASN A 196 -18.87 -3.26 4.07
C ASN A 196 -18.57 -4.57 4.81
N ILE A 197 -17.29 -4.90 5.02
CA ILE A 197 -16.90 -6.08 5.80
C ILE A 197 -17.31 -5.91 7.27
N MET A 198 -17.09 -4.73 7.84
CA MET A 198 -17.46 -4.42 9.23
C MET A 198 -18.97 -4.53 9.46
N GLU A 199 -19.81 -4.02 8.55
CA GLU A 199 -21.26 -4.18 8.63
C GLU A 199 -21.70 -5.66 8.61
N LEU A 200 -21.09 -6.46 7.74
CA LEU A 200 -21.39 -7.89 7.65
C LEU A 200 -21.02 -8.65 8.93
N LEU A 201 -19.92 -8.26 9.59
CA LEU A 201 -19.52 -8.82 10.87
C LEU A 201 -20.46 -8.40 12.01
N LEU A 202 -20.93 -7.14 12.01
CA LEU A 202 -21.86 -6.63 13.03
C LEU A 202 -23.26 -7.25 12.91
N LYS A 203 -23.75 -7.51 11.70
CA LYS A 203 -25.05 -8.19 11.46
C LYS A 203 -25.06 -9.67 11.87
N ARG A 204 -23.89 -10.25 12.18
CA ARG A 204 -23.71 -11.66 12.55
C ARG A 204 -23.74 -11.91 14.07
N ASN A 205 -23.65 -10.86 14.88
CA ASN A 205 -23.80 -10.90 16.35
C ASN A 205 -25.21 -10.49 16.78
#